data_AF-A0A484CU54-F1
#
_entry.id   AF-A0A484CU54-F1
#
_cell.length_a   1.000
_cell.length_b   1.000
_cell.length_c   1.000
_cell.angle_alpha   90.00
_cell.angle_beta   90.00
_cell.angle_gamma   90.00
#
_symmetry.space_group_name_H-M   'P 1'
#
loop_
_entity.id
_entity.type
_entity.pdbx_description
1 polymer ?
#
loop_
_entity_poly.entity_id
_entity_poly.type
_entity_poly.pdbx_seq_one_letter_code
_entity_poly.pdbx_strand_id
1 'polypeptide(L)'
;MGNMQCPSEDAAHLASIARDICPFPNYNPNPLFFNMLSINSSLHLRNHYTAVQSSLTPKQLEDFTQGLRTTFGREGNVTLGGVGVVALSLAVLFDTLARQVRGEWVSESGPIPGLFVKNLRGYYPPHIYTASEYLRLVPHIANNPTRMIEESERYLKQLVIDHQSWDKLVENHTMPITDDTTAVNVMMGQFFAISLSIHLRRITHFTGNLSDINAESPKAGNIWNLNCDLEAADKEFLAKVKKSDKRTQEAFESCTPKSGYVPQTWLQYVAKLVLADVMFLPLYTGYTTFESAIAHKEDFDLNFP
;
A
#
# COMPACT_ATOMS: atom_id res chain seq x y z
N MET A 1 -2.95 -16.02 4.49
CA MET A 1 -3.16 -16.62 5.82
C MET A 1 -3.20 -15.47 6.83
N GLY A 2 -4.38 -15.11 7.33
CA GLY A 2 -4.51 -14.02 8.31
C GLY A 2 -3.64 -14.26 9.54
N ASN A 3 -3.52 -13.23 10.38
CA ASN A 3 -2.89 -13.31 11.70
C ASN A 3 -3.23 -14.69 12.32
N MET A 4 -2.25 -15.55 12.59
CA MET A 4 -2.38 -17.04 12.73
C MET A 4 -3.41 -17.57 13.76
N GLN A 5 -4.15 -16.67 14.39
CA GLN A 5 -5.14 -16.89 15.41
C GLN A 5 -6.59 -16.51 15.00
N CYS A 6 -6.80 -15.70 13.95
CA CYS A 6 -8.11 -15.16 13.54
C CYS A 6 -8.16 -15.02 11.99
N PRO A 7 -9.18 -15.54 11.30
CA PRO A 7 -9.34 -15.30 9.86
C PRO A 7 -9.47 -13.80 9.54
N SER A 8 -8.84 -13.32 8.47
CA SER A 8 -8.82 -11.88 8.16
C SER A 8 -10.21 -11.28 7.90
N GLU A 9 -11.14 -12.08 7.35
CA GLU A 9 -12.54 -11.67 7.18
C GLU A 9 -13.25 -11.48 8.52
N ASP A 10 -12.98 -12.35 9.49
CA ASP A 10 -13.53 -12.25 10.85
C ASP A 10 -12.94 -11.05 11.58
N ALA A 11 -11.62 -10.83 11.47
CA ALA A 11 -10.96 -9.64 12.01
C ALA A 11 -11.55 -8.35 11.45
N ALA A 12 -11.73 -8.29 10.12
CA ALA A 12 -12.32 -7.13 9.44
C ALA A 12 -13.78 -6.89 9.85
N HIS A 13 -14.57 -7.96 9.99
CA HIS A 13 -15.96 -7.89 10.46
C HIS A 13 -16.05 -7.33 11.87
N LEU A 14 -15.27 -7.88 12.81
CA LEU A 14 -15.21 -7.38 14.19
C LEU A 14 -14.69 -5.95 14.26
N ALA A 15 -13.72 -5.58 13.42
CA ALA A 15 -13.21 -4.22 13.35
C ALA A 15 -14.26 -3.22 12.85
N SER A 16 -15.15 -3.62 11.93
CA SER A 16 -16.28 -2.77 11.53
C SER A 16 -17.17 -2.45 12.72
N ILE A 17 -17.54 -3.47 13.51
CA ILE A 17 -18.39 -3.29 14.70
C ILE A 17 -17.68 -2.45 15.76
N ALA A 18 -16.37 -2.69 15.97
CA ALA A 18 -15.56 -1.96 16.93
C ALA A 18 -15.41 -0.47 16.55
N ARG A 19 -15.23 -0.15 15.26
CA ARG A 19 -15.12 1.23 14.78
C ARG A 19 -16.40 2.04 14.95
N ASP A 20 -17.57 1.40 14.91
CA ASP A 20 -18.85 2.07 15.19
C ASP A 20 -18.94 2.56 16.65
N ILE A 21 -18.26 1.89 17.58
CA ILE A 21 -18.30 2.17 19.01
C ILE A 21 -17.14 3.10 19.40
N CYS A 22 -15.94 2.73 18.98
CA CYS A 22 -14.72 3.46 19.24
C CYS A 22 -13.98 3.68 17.92
N PRO A 23 -14.05 4.88 17.33
CA PRO A 23 -13.39 5.15 16.06
C PRO A 23 -11.87 4.96 16.16
N PHE A 24 -11.33 4.19 15.22
CA PHE A 24 -9.89 4.02 15.00
C PHE A 24 -9.58 3.89 13.51
N PRO A 25 -8.33 4.14 13.08
CA PRO A 25 -7.98 4.18 11.66
C PRO A 25 -8.30 2.90 10.90
N ASN A 26 -8.63 3.05 9.62
CA ASN A 26 -8.59 1.93 8.70
C ASN A 26 -7.15 1.71 8.23
N TYR A 27 -6.49 0.68 8.77
CA TYR A 27 -5.12 0.35 8.41
C TYR A 27 -4.98 -0.28 7.03
N ASN A 28 -6.08 -0.72 6.41
CA ASN A 28 -6.03 -1.30 5.06
C ASN A 28 -5.63 -0.20 4.06
N PRO A 29 -4.48 -0.34 3.39
CA PRO A 29 -4.13 0.59 2.33
C PRO A 29 -4.96 0.32 1.08
N ASN A 30 -4.82 1.20 0.09
CA ASN A 30 -5.53 1.05 -1.15
C ASN A 30 -5.18 -0.29 -1.83
N PRO A 31 -6.16 -1.08 -2.29
CA PRO A 31 -5.89 -2.34 -2.99
C PRO A 31 -4.96 -2.20 -4.20
N LEU A 32 -4.97 -1.04 -4.88
CA LEU A 32 -4.02 -0.76 -5.97
C LEU A 32 -2.57 -0.90 -5.52
N PHE A 33 -2.24 -0.50 -4.30
CA PHE A 33 -0.88 -0.57 -3.78
C PHE A 33 -0.37 -2.01 -3.75
N PHE A 34 -1.13 -2.95 -3.19
CA PHE A 34 -0.70 -4.35 -3.12
C PHE A 34 -0.87 -5.10 -4.45
N ASN A 35 -1.96 -4.86 -5.17
CA ASN A 35 -2.22 -5.52 -6.44
C ASN A 35 -1.11 -5.23 -7.45
N MET A 36 -0.70 -3.96 -7.56
CA MET A 36 0.33 -3.55 -8.52
C MET A 36 1.76 -3.92 -8.08
N LEU A 37 1.98 -4.22 -6.80
CA LEU A 37 3.27 -4.69 -6.29
C LEU A 37 3.37 -6.23 -6.16
N SER A 38 2.30 -6.94 -6.51
CA SER A 38 2.23 -8.41 -6.48
C SER A 38 2.90 -9.06 -7.70
N ILE A 39 3.03 -10.39 -7.65
CA ILE A 39 3.43 -11.22 -8.79
C ILE A 39 2.47 -11.11 -9.98
N ASN A 40 1.20 -10.82 -9.75
CA ASN A 40 0.19 -10.70 -10.83
C ASN A 40 -0.03 -9.25 -11.26
N SER A 41 0.94 -8.37 -11.03
CA SER A 41 0.75 -6.93 -11.26
C SER A 41 0.39 -6.58 -12.70
N SER A 42 0.87 -7.31 -13.71
CA SER A 42 0.46 -7.07 -15.11
C SER A 42 -1.03 -7.36 -15.34
N LEU A 43 -1.55 -8.45 -14.77
CA LEU A 43 -2.96 -8.82 -14.85
C LEU A 43 -3.82 -7.78 -14.12
N HIS A 44 -3.42 -7.38 -12.91
CA HIS A 44 -4.12 -6.35 -12.16
C HIS A 44 -4.13 -5.01 -12.92
N LEU A 45 -3.01 -4.62 -13.53
CA LEU A 45 -2.91 -3.41 -14.31
C LEU A 45 -3.80 -3.45 -15.55
N ARG A 46 -3.83 -4.59 -16.27
CA ARG A 46 -4.73 -4.78 -17.43
C ARG A 46 -6.20 -4.69 -17.05
N ASN A 47 -6.58 -5.35 -15.95
CA ASN A 47 -7.96 -5.30 -15.46
C ASN A 47 -8.34 -3.88 -15.03
N HIS A 48 -7.43 -3.17 -14.35
CA HIS A 48 -7.63 -1.77 -13.95
C HIS A 48 -7.78 -0.85 -15.15
N TYR A 49 -6.89 -0.97 -16.14
CA TYR A 49 -6.95 -0.22 -17.39
C TYR A 49 -8.27 -0.45 -18.13
N THR A 50 -8.68 -1.71 -18.28
CA THR A 50 -9.95 -2.08 -18.94
C THR A 50 -11.15 -1.50 -18.20
N ALA A 51 -11.15 -1.57 -16.86
CA ALA A 51 -12.20 -0.98 -16.03
C ALA A 51 -12.29 0.55 -16.23
N VAL A 52 -11.15 1.24 -16.24
CA VAL A 52 -11.07 2.68 -16.54
C VAL A 52 -11.66 2.96 -17.92
N GLN A 53 -11.21 2.27 -18.98
CA GLN A 53 -11.72 2.47 -20.33
C GLN A 53 -13.25 2.27 -20.42
N SER A 54 -13.76 1.20 -19.81
CA SER A 54 -15.20 0.88 -19.83
C SER A 54 -16.08 1.89 -19.10
N SER A 55 -15.50 2.69 -18.20
CA SER A 55 -16.20 3.69 -17.41
C SER A 55 -16.29 5.06 -18.09
N LEU A 56 -15.57 5.26 -19.20
CA LEU A 56 -15.50 6.54 -19.90
C LEU A 56 -16.48 6.57 -21.08
N THR A 57 -17.08 7.73 -21.34
CA THR A 57 -17.80 7.96 -22.60
C THR A 57 -16.85 7.94 -23.78
N PRO A 58 -17.33 7.73 -25.03
CA PRO A 58 -16.45 7.71 -26.21
C PRO A 58 -15.56 8.94 -26.34
N LYS A 59 -16.08 10.13 -26.03
CA LYS A 59 -15.29 11.37 -26.07
C LYS A 59 -14.23 11.43 -24.98
N GLN A 60 -14.58 11.04 -23.76
CA GLN A 60 -13.63 10.97 -22.64
C GLN A 60 -12.54 9.92 -22.87
N LEU A 61 -12.88 8.80 -23.52
CA LEU A 61 -11.93 7.76 -23.87
C LEU A 61 -10.92 8.24 -24.92
N GLU A 62 -11.36 9.03 -25.91
CA GLU A 62 -10.48 9.69 -26.88
C GLU A 62 -9.51 10.65 -26.18
N ASP A 63 -10.02 11.53 -25.32
CA ASP A 63 -9.19 12.50 -24.59
C ASP A 63 -8.23 11.80 -23.62
N PHE A 64 -8.66 10.70 -22.97
CA PHE A 64 -7.84 9.86 -22.11
C PHE A 64 -6.70 9.20 -22.90
N THR A 65 -7.02 8.64 -24.07
CA THR A 65 -6.05 8.03 -24.99
C THR A 65 -5.03 9.05 -25.48
N GLN A 66 -5.48 10.27 -25.79
CA GLN A 66 -4.60 11.37 -26.15
C GLN A 66 -3.70 11.81 -24.99
N GLY A 67 -4.20 11.76 -23.75
CA GLY A 67 -3.40 11.99 -22.55
C GLY A 67 -2.26 10.98 -22.44
N LEU A 68 -2.56 9.69 -22.58
CA LEU A 68 -1.54 8.64 -22.56
C LEU A 68 -0.51 8.78 -23.68
N ARG A 69 -0.94 9.10 -24.91
CA ARG A 69 -0.02 9.37 -26.03
C ARG A 69 0.87 10.59 -25.80
N THR A 70 0.36 11.60 -25.09
CA THR A 70 1.17 12.75 -24.68
C THR A 70 2.23 12.35 -23.65
N THR A 71 1.91 11.44 -22.74
CA THR A 71 2.85 10.97 -21.70
C THR A 71 3.91 10.01 -22.24
N PHE A 72 3.51 9.02 -23.05
CA PHE A 72 4.38 7.92 -23.48
C PHE A 72 4.85 8.00 -24.94
N GLY A 73 4.34 8.96 -25.72
CA GLY A 73 4.58 9.06 -27.16
C GLY A 73 3.51 8.34 -27.99
N ARG A 74 3.65 8.39 -29.33
CA ARG A 74 2.62 7.92 -30.27
C ARG A 74 2.35 6.42 -30.22
N GLU A 75 3.37 5.61 -29.97
CA GLU A 75 3.26 4.16 -29.80
C GLU A 75 2.69 3.81 -28.42
N GLY A 76 2.97 4.68 -27.45
CA GLY A 76 2.57 4.63 -26.04
C GLY A 76 2.77 3.30 -25.31
N ASN A 77 3.64 2.43 -25.80
CA ASN A 77 4.09 1.24 -25.08
C ASN A 77 4.99 1.61 -23.91
N VAL A 78 4.93 0.84 -22.83
CA VAL A 78 5.85 0.91 -21.70
C VAL A 78 6.71 -0.34 -21.70
N THR A 79 7.92 -0.25 -22.26
CA THR A 79 8.77 -1.41 -22.55
C THR A 79 9.69 -1.81 -21.39
N LEU A 80 9.81 -0.99 -20.35
CA LEU A 80 10.68 -1.25 -19.19
C LEU A 80 9.86 -1.51 -17.94
N GLY A 81 9.30 -2.72 -17.90
CA GLY A 81 8.84 -3.35 -16.68
C GLY A 81 7.55 -2.78 -16.14
N GLY A 82 6.45 -2.93 -16.87
CA GLY A 82 5.07 -2.66 -16.42
C GLY A 82 4.57 -3.57 -15.30
N VAL A 83 5.43 -3.87 -14.33
CA VAL A 83 5.25 -4.81 -13.22
C VAL A 83 5.81 -4.14 -11.96
N GLY A 84 5.17 -4.33 -10.81
CA GLY A 84 5.64 -3.76 -9.56
C GLY A 84 5.47 -2.23 -9.52
N VAL A 85 6.53 -1.52 -9.13
CA VAL A 85 6.47 -0.06 -8.90
C VAL A 85 6.07 0.75 -10.14
N VAL A 86 6.40 0.25 -11.34
CA VAL A 86 5.95 0.89 -12.59
C VAL A 86 4.46 0.64 -12.81
N ALA A 87 3.97 -0.59 -12.60
CA ALA A 87 2.53 -0.87 -12.69
C ALA A 87 1.73 0.01 -11.73
N LEU A 88 2.24 0.23 -10.52
CA LEU A 88 1.63 1.11 -9.54
C LEU A 88 1.57 2.56 -10.05
N SER A 89 2.66 3.05 -10.64
CA SER A 89 2.71 4.38 -11.26
C SER A 89 1.73 4.53 -12.43
N LEU A 90 1.65 3.51 -13.30
CA LEU A 90 0.71 3.52 -14.43
C LEU A 90 -0.74 3.51 -13.97
N ALA A 91 -1.09 2.71 -12.96
CA ALA A 91 -2.43 2.69 -12.39
C ALA A 91 -2.84 4.07 -11.83
N VAL A 92 -1.93 4.74 -11.13
CA VAL A 92 -2.12 6.12 -10.66
C VAL A 92 -2.33 7.09 -11.82
N LEU A 93 -1.54 6.97 -12.88
CA LEU A 93 -1.70 7.80 -14.07
C LEU A 93 -3.07 7.58 -14.71
N PHE A 94 -3.54 6.34 -14.83
CA PHE A 94 -4.85 6.04 -15.39
C PHE A 94 -5.96 6.71 -14.57
N ASP A 95 -5.91 6.61 -13.26
CA ASP A 95 -6.87 7.27 -12.38
C ASP A 95 -6.81 8.80 -12.50
N THR A 96 -5.61 9.36 -12.61
CA THR A 96 -5.38 10.79 -12.79
C THR A 96 -6.02 11.30 -14.08
N LEU A 97 -5.71 10.66 -15.21
CA LEU A 97 -6.25 11.04 -16.51
C LEU A 97 -7.76 10.82 -16.58
N ALA A 98 -8.27 9.71 -16.04
CA ALA A 98 -9.71 9.41 -16.00
C ALA A 98 -10.50 10.48 -15.25
N ARG A 99 -9.98 10.94 -14.10
CA ARG A 99 -10.59 12.05 -13.34
C ARG A 99 -10.56 13.36 -14.12
N GLN A 100 -9.44 13.68 -14.76
CA GLN A 100 -9.30 14.89 -15.58
C GLN A 100 -10.32 14.94 -16.72
N VAL A 101 -10.48 13.84 -17.49
CA VAL A 101 -11.45 13.81 -18.61
C VAL A 101 -12.90 13.80 -18.15
N ARG A 102 -13.17 13.39 -16.90
CA ARG A 102 -14.49 13.53 -16.27
C ARG A 102 -14.77 14.94 -15.74
N GLY A 103 -13.78 15.84 -15.77
CA GLY A 103 -13.88 17.16 -15.17
C GLY A 103 -13.86 17.13 -13.64
N GLU A 104 -13.38 16.04 -13.04
CA GLU A 104 -13.18 15.95 -11.60
C GLU A 104 -11.95 16.76 -11.18
N TRP A 105 -11.97 17.32 -9.97
CA TRP A 105 -10.79 17.99 -9.43
C TRP A 105 -9.67 16.98 -9.16
N VAL A 106 -8.46 17.31 -9.59
CA VAL A 106 -7.25 16.50 -9.42
C VAL A 106 -6.20 17.37 -8.75
N SER A 107 -5.71 16.94 -7.59
CA SER A 107 -4.58 17.59 -6.92
C SER A 107 -3.32 17.46 -7.76
N GLU A 108 -2.33 18.34 -7.53
CA GLU A 108 -1.00 18.20 -8.14
C GLU A 108 -0.34 16.84 -7.85
N SER A 109 -0.66 16.27 -6.69
CA SER A 109 -0.20 14.97 -6.26
C SER A 109 -0.97 13.77 -6.87
N GLY A 110 -2.04 14.04 -7.62
CA GLY A 110 -2.95 13.01 -8.13
C GLY A 110 -3.59 12.16 -7.02
N PRO A 111 -4.04 10.94 -7.33
CA PRO A 111 -4.61 10.01 -6.34
C PRO A 111 -3.55 9.35 -5.44
N ILE A 112 -2.26 9.72 -5.56
CA ILE A 112 -1.15 9.09 -4.83
C ILE A 112 -1.31 9.15 -3.32
N PRO A 113 -1.71 10.28 -2.68
CA PRO A 113 -1.94 10.28 -1.24
C PRO A 113 -3.00 9.26 -0.80
N GLY A 114 -3.96 8.95 -1.69
CA GLY A 114 -4.99 7.94 -1.47
C GLY A 114 -4.52 6.49 -1.63
N LEU A 115 -3.24 6.26 -1.96
CA LEU A 115 -2.64 4.92 -1.91
C LEU A 115 -2.30 4.50 -0.48
N PHE A 116 -1.96 5.48 0.37
CA PHE A 116 -1.41 5.27 1.71
C PHE A 116 -2.48 5.43 2.79
N VAL A 117 -2.17 4.97 4.01
CA VAL A 117 -3.12 5.10 5.13
C VAL A 117 -3.18 6.56 5.55
N LYS A 118 -4.38 7.15 5.49
CA LYS A 118 -4.60 8.55 5.82
C LYS A 118 -4.16 8.85 7.25
N ASN A 119 -3.15 9.71 7.39
CA ASN A 119 -2.77 10.28 8.68
C ASN A 119 -3.66 11.50 8.97
N LEU A 120 -4.44 11.46 10.05
CA LEU A 120 -5.35 12.56 10.42
C LEU A 120 -4.62 13.86 10.79
N ARG A 121 -3.33 13.80 11.13
CA ARG A 121 -2.48 14.97 11.40
C ARG A 121 -1.87 15.56 10.12
N GLY A 122 -2.14 14.95 8.96
CA GLY A 122 -1.72 15.47 7.65
C GLY A 122 -0.23 15.28 7.33
N TYR A 123 0.52 14.55 8.16
CA TYR A 123 1.93 14.29 7.95
C TYR A 123 2.18 12.83 7.60
N TYR A 124 2.91 12.58 6.51
CA TYR A 124 3.40 11.25 6.15
C TYR A 124 4.89 11.13 6.48
N PRO A 125 5.40 9.91 6.79
CA PRO A 125 6.82 9.72 7.01
C PRO A 125 7.62 9.94 5.70
N PRO A 126 8.92 10.26 5.78
CA PRO A 126 9.78 10.56 4.62
C PRO A 126 9.66 9.56 3.46
N HIS A 127 9.62 8.27 3.78
CA HIS A 127 9.45 7.18 2.82
C HIS A 127 8.26 7.38 1.85
N ILE A 128 7.14 7.92 2.33
CA ILE A 128 5.94 8.14 1.53
C ILE A 128 6.13 9.31 0.57
N TYR A 129 6.82 10.38 0.99
CA TYR A 129 7.16 11.49 0.10
C TYR A 129 8.08 11.01 -1.01
N THR A 130 9.16 10.31 -0.66
CA THR A 130 10.12 9.74 -1.61
C THR A 130 9.45 8.77 -2.60
N ALA A 131 8.60 7.86 -2.10
CA ALA A 131 7.83 6.96 -2.96
C ALA A 131 6.85 7.73 -3.87
N SER A 132 6.18 8.75 -3.34
CA SER A 132 5.25 9.57 -4.10
C SER A 132 5.94 10.35 -5.21
N GLU A 133 7.14 10.88 -4.98
CA GLU A 133 7.90 11.59 -6.00
C GLU A 133 8.34 10.65 -7.12
N TYR A 134 8.88 9.47 -6.77
CA TYR A 134 9.25 8.47 -7.75
C TYR A 134 8.05 8.04 -8.61
N LEU A 135 6.91 7.75 -7.99
CA LEU A 135 5.69 7.35 -8.71
C LEU A 135 5.21 8.39 -9.73
N ARG A 136 5.41 9.69 -9.47
CA ARG A 136 5.09 10.77 -10.44
C ARG A 136 6.12 10.88 -11.55
N LEU A 137 7.37 10.53 -11.28
CA LEU A 137 8.45 10.62 -12.24
C LEU A 137 8.38 9.49 -13.29
N VAL A 138 8.05 8.28 -12.85
CA VAL A 138 8.05 7.06 -13.68
C VAL A 138 7.38 7.22 -15.05
N PRO A 139 6.18 7.82 -15.19
CA PRO A 139 5.53 7.93 -16.50
C PRO A 139 6.36 8.71 -17.53
N HIS A 140 7.25 9.60 -17.08
CA HIS A 140 8.09 10.43 -17.93
C HIS A 140 9.47 9.83 -18.23
N ILE A 141 9.84 8.73 -17.56
CA ILE A 141 11.15 8.09 -17.72
C ILE A 141 11.07 6.61 -18.10
N ALA A 142 9.88 6.00 -18.04
CA ALA A 142 9.69 4.57 -18.22
C ALA A 142 10.16 4.04 -19.59
N ASN A 143 10.26 4.89 -20.62
CA ASN A 143 10.77 4.52 -21.94
C ASN A 143 12.22 4.94 -22.20
N ASN A 144 12.94 5.40 -21.16
CA ASN A 144 14.35 5.74 -21.23
C ASN A 144 15.14 4.84 -20.25
N PRO A 145 15.77 3.75 -20.74
CA PRO A 145 16.44 2.78 -19.87
C PRO A 145 17.51 3.40 -18.97
N THR A 146 18.35 4.26 -19.53
CA THR A 146 19.41 4.92 -18.76
C THR A 146 18.84 5.74 -17.62
N ARG A 147 17.85 6.61 -17.91
CA ARG A 147 17.21 7.43 -16.86
C ARG A 147 16.42 6.59 -15.86
N MET A 148 15.75 5.54 -16.31
CA MET A 148 15.00 4.64 -15.42
C MET A 148 15.92 3.98 -14.40
N ILE A 149 17.11 3.55 -14.82
CA ILE A 149 18.13 2.98 -13.94
C ILE A 149 18.66 4.04 -12.97
N GLU A 150 19.14 5.17 -13.47
CA GLU A 150 19.74 6.25 -12.67
C GLU A 150 18.79 6.76 -11.58
N GLU A 151 17.53 7.03 -11.94
CA GLU A 151 16.54 7.55 -11.01
C GLU A 151 16.07 6.47 -10.03
N SER A 152 15.89 5.22 -10.47
CA SER A 152 15.55 4.12 -9.56
C SER A 152 16.64 3.89 -8.51
N GLU A 153 17.91 3.94 -8.89
CA GLU A 153 19.03 3.87 -7.94
C GLU A 153 19.04 5.06 -6.97
N ARG A 154 18.81 6.28 -7.47
CA ARG A 154 18.79 7.50 -6.65
C ARG A 154 17.69 7.44 -5.59
N TYR A 155 16.46 7.11 -6.01
CA TYR A 155 15.33 7.01 -5.08
C TYR A 155 15.46 5.84 -4.11
N LEU A 156 16.04 4.72 -4.53
CA LEU A 156 16.31 3.61 -3.63
C LEU A 156 17.33 3.98 -2.54
N LYS A 157 18.41 4.70 -2.90
CA LYS A 157 19.36 5.26 -1.91
C LYS A 157 18.67 6.23 -0.96
N GLN A 158 17.77 7.10 -1.46
CA GLN A 158 17.00 8.00 -0.62
C GLN A 158 16.09 7.25 0.36
N LEU A 159 15.42 6.18 -0.07
CA LEU A 159 14.59 5.35 0.81
C LEU A 159 15.42 4.68 1.92
N VAL A 160 16.67 4.29 1.64
CA VAL A 160 17.60 3.80 2.67
C VAL A 160 17.96 4.90 3.67
N ILE A 161 18.24 6.12 3.20
CA ILE A 161 18.52 7.28 4.08
C ILE A 161 17.29 7.60 4.93
N ASP A 162 16.10 7.62 4.34
CA ASP A 162 14.84 7.84 5.04
C ASP A 162 14.65 6.79 6.14
N HIS A 163 14.96 5.53 5.86
CA HIS A 163 14.89 4.46 6.84
C HIS A 163 15.94 4.60 7.95
N GLN A 164 17.20 4.89 7.63
CA GLN A 164 18.24 5.12 8.64
C GLN A 164 17.97 6.35 9.51
N SER A 165 17.28 7.36 8.97
CA SER A 165 16.87 8.54 9.72
C SER A 165 15.72 8.26 10.69
N TRP A 166 15.00 7.15 10.52
CA TRP A 166 13.86 6.76 11.36
C TRP A 166 14.24 6.71 12.85
N ASP A 167 15.35 6.05 13.18
CA ASP A 167 15.82 5.93 14.56
C ASP A 167 16.15 7.30 15.18
N LYS A 168 16.61 8.26 14.38
CA LYS A 168 16.86 9.63 14.85
C LYS A 168 15.57 10.42 15.08
N LEU A 169 14.50 10.13 14.33
CA LEU A 169 13.18 10.74 14.58
C LEU A 169 12.56 10.20 15.87
N VAL A 170 12.87 8.94 16.23
CA VAL A 170 12.54 8.35 17.54
C VAL A 170 13.19 9.15 18.66
N GLU A 171 14.51 9.29 18.62
CA GLU A 171 15.28 9.97 19.67
C GLU A 171 14.85 11.44 19.86
N ASN A 172 14.59 12.14 18.75
CA ASN A 172 14.26 13.56 18.77
C ASN A 172 12.77 13.85 19.00
N HIS A 173 11.90 12.84 19.12
CA HIS A 173 10.45 13.00 19.31
C HIS A 173 9.77 13.89 18.25
N THR A 174 10.35 14.01 17.06
CA THR A 174 9.92 14.93 16.01
C THR A 174 8.76 14.39 15.17
N MET A 175 8.45 13.11 15.30
CA MET A 175 7.31 12.45 14.64
C MET A 175 6.68 11.44 15.61
N PRO A 176 5.35 11.26 15.62
CA PRO A 176 4.70 10.23 16.42
C PRO A 176 4.93 8.85 15.80
N ILE A 177 6.17 8.40 15.79
CA ILE A 177 6.66 7.14 15.23
C ILE A 177 5.98 5.87 15.77
N THR A 178 5.41 5.94 16.97
CA THR A 178 4.66 4.85 17.60
C THR A 178 3.18 4.89 17.25
N ASP A 179 2.70 5.93 16.56
CA ASP A 179 1.35 5.99 16.03
C ASP A 179 1.12 4.87 15.01
N ASP A 180 0.00 4.19 15.17
CA ASP A 180 -0.42 3.06 14.35
C ASP A 180 -0.43 3.37 12.84
N THR A 181 -0.97 4.51 12.40
CA THR A 181 -0.98 4.91 10.97
C THR A 181 0.41 5.22 10.45
N THR A 182 1.27 5.78 11.31
CA THR A 182 2.66 6.06 10.95
C THR A 182 3.44 4.76 10.76
N ALA A 183 3.28 3.79 11.67
CA ALA A 183 3.90 2.47 11.55
C ALA A 183 3.49 1.74 10.26
N VAL A 184 2.19 1.78 9.89
CA VAL A 184 1.72 1.20 8.63
C VAL A 184 2.36 1.89 7.43
N ASN A 185 2.38 3.22 7.39
CA ASN A 185 2.93 3.96 6.27
C ASN A 185 4.45 3.73 6.11
N VAL A 186 5.20 3.53 7.19
CA VAL A 186 6.62 3.15 7.11
C VAL A 186 6.79 1.78 6.49
N MET A 187 6.00 0.80 6.93
CA MET A 187 6.01 -0.53 6.32
C MET A 187 5.69 -0.44 4.83
N MET A 188 4.67 0.33 4.44
CA MET A 188 4.35 0.52 3.03
C MET A 188 5.53 1.12 2.27
N GLY A 189 6.23 2.09 2.86
CA GLY A 189 7.47 2.64 2.32
C GLY A 189 8.58 1.60 2.14
N GLN A 190 8.78 0.73 3.13
CA GLN A 190 9.74 -0.38 3.04
C GLN A 190 9.36 -1.37 1.93
N PHE A 191 8.07 -1.72 1.83
CA PHE A 191 7.57 -2.62 0.80
C PHE A 191 7.72 -2.03 -0.61
N PHE A 192 7.50 -0.72 -0.74
CA PHE A 192 7.80 0.02 -1.95
C PHE A 192 9.30 -0.04 -2.29
N ALA A 193 10.20 0.17 -1.31
CA ALA A 193 11.65 0.10 -1.50
C ALA A 193 12.10 -1.30 -1.97
N ILE A 194 11.56 -2.36 -1.38
CA ILE A 194 11.81 -3.74 -1.82
C ILE A 194 11.38 -3.92 -3.27
N SER A 195 10.16 -3.48 -3.60
CA SER A 195 9.62 -3.59 -4.97
C SER A 195 10.44 -2.79 -5.98
N LEU A 196 10.94 -1.60 -5.61
CA LEU A 196 11.84 -0.79 -6.42
C LEU A 196 13.19 -1.49 -6.63
N SER A 197 13.73 -2.14 -5.59
CA SER A 197 14.98 -2.91 -5.69
C SER A 197 14.86 -4.10 -6.65
N ILE A 198 13.71 -4.79 -6.62
CA ILE A 198 13.41 -5.90 -7.53
C ILE A 198 13.30 -5.35 -8.96
N HIS A 199 12.59 -4.23 -9.15
CA HIS A 199 12.48 -3.59 -10.45
C HIS A 199 13.85 -3.21 -11.02
N LEU A 200 14.70 -2.55 -10.22
CA LEU A 200 16.05 -2.19 -10.62
C LEU A 200 16.85 -3.42 -11.07
N ARG A 201 16.82 -4.52 -10.31
CA ARG A 201 17.49 -5.79 -10.65
C ARG A 201 16.91 -6.50 -11.88
N ARG A 202 15.66 -6.22 -12.27
CA ARG A 202 15.08 -6.76 -13.52
C ARG A 202 15.62 -6.05 -14.76
N ILE A 203 15.82 -4.74 -14.65
CA ILE A 203 16.25 -3.88 -15.77
C ILE A 203 17.78 -3.73 -15.87
N THR A 204 18.50 -4.07 -14.80
CA THR A 204 19.98 -4.06 -14.74
C THR A 204 20.52 -5.46 -14.46
N HIS A 205 21.77 -5.74 -14.84
CA HIS A 205 22.55 -6.83 -14.24
C HIS A 205 23.15 -6.41 -12.86
N PHE A 206 22.44 -5.58 -12.08
CA PHE A 206 22.97 -5.00 -10.85
C PHE A 206 23.20 -6.05 -9.76
N THR A 207 24.45 -6.19 -9.33
CA THR A 207 24.92 -7.10 -8.28
C THR A 207 25.13 -6.39 -6.93
N GLY A 208 24.74 -5.12 -6.81
CA GLY A 208 24.93 -4.34 -5.58
C GLY A 208 24.26 -4.99 -4.37
N ASN A 209 24.98 -5.01 -3.25
CA ASN A 209 24.56 -5.66 -2.02
C ASN A 209 23.44 -4.86 -1.37
N LEU A 210 22.21 -5.34 -1.51
CA LEU A 210 20.97 -4.73 -0.97
C LEU A 210 20.63 -5.25 0.42
N SER A 211 21.57 -5.93 1.06
CA SER A 211 21.52 -6.42 2.45
C SER A 211 21.22 -5.32 3.48
N ASP A 212 21.34 -4.04 3.10
CA ASP A 212 21.04 -2.89 3.96
C ASP A 212 19.55 -2.52 3.99
N ILE A 213 18.73 -3.09 3.08
CA ILE A 213 17.25 -3.08 3.20
C ILE A 213 16.79 -4.36 3.92
N ASN A 214 17.54 -4.81 4.92
CA ASN A 214 16.96 -5.68 5.92
C ASN A 214 15.83 -4.90 6.57
N ALA A 215 14.61 -5.26 6.22
CA ALA A 215 13.40 -4.79 6.85
C ALA A 215 13.45 -5.24 8.31
N GLU A 216 14.16 -4.51 9.17
CA GLU A 216 13.85 -4.55 10.58
C GLU A 216 12.39 -4.08 10.67
N SER A 217 11.53 -5.01 11.05
CA SER A 217 10.18 -4.70 11.49
C SER A 217 10.28 -3.57 12.51
N PRO A 218 9.40 -2.55 12.45
CA PRO A 218 9.38 -1.49 13.44
C PRO A 218 9.54 -2.07 14.85
N LYS A 219 10.58 -1.64 15.57
CA LYS A 219 10.85 -2.10 16.93
C LYS A 219 9.64 -1.80 17.81
N ALA A 220 9.32 -2.78 18.65
CA ALA A 220 8.03 -2.98 19.31
C ALA A 220 7.48 -1.76 20.09
N GLY A 221 6.20 -1.46 19.86
CA GLY A 221 5.39 -0.62 20.74
C GLY A 221 4.45 0.36 20.04
N ASN A 222 3.53 -0.12 19.19
CA ASN A 222 2.53 0.77 18.60
C ASN A 222 1.61 1.32 19.70
N ILE A 223 1.51 2.65 19.79
CA ILE A 223 0.48 3.37 20.52
C ILE A 223 -0.79 3.34 19.67
N TRP A 224 -1.83 2.72 20.21
CA TRP A 224 -3.13 2.60 19.59
C TRP A 224 -3.93 3.87 19.83
N ASN A 225 -4.09 4.69 18.80
CA ASN A 225 -4.86 5.92 18.89
C ASN A 225 -6.36 5.61 18.74
N LEU A 226 -6.92 5.05 19.80
CA LEU A 226 -8.35 4.81 19.96
C LEU A 226 -9.00 6.07 20.53
N ASN A 227 -9.94 6.67 19.81
CA ASN A 227 -10.54 7.95 20.18
C ASN A 227 -11.81 7.76 21.04
N CYS A 228 -11.69 7.06 22.17
CA CYS A 228 -12.81 6.78 23.07
C CYS A 228 -12.37 6.44 24.50
N ASP A 229 -13.34 6.34 25.42
CA ASP A 229 -13.16 5.67 26.72
C ASP A 229 -13.12 4.15 26.49
N LEU A 230 -11.93 3.57 26.68
CA LEU A 230 -11.69 2.16 26.40
C LEU A 230 -12.49 1.22 27.28
N GLU A 231 -12.73 1.55 28.55
CA GLU A 231 -13.43 0.63 29.45
C GLU A 231 -14.93 0.61 29.14
N ALA A 232 -15.51 1.78 28.88
CA ALA A 232 -16.91 1.89 28.48
C ALA A 232 -17.16 1.23 27.11
N ALA A 233 -16.29 1.52 26.14
CA ALA A 233 -16.41 1.02 24.78
C ALA A 233 -16.17 -0.50 24.70
N ASP A 234 -15.31 -1.08 25.54
CA ASP A 234 -15.11 -2.53 25.61
C ASP A 234 -16.37 -3.26 26.10
N LYS A 235 -17.01 -2.73 27.15
CA LYS A 235 -18.29 -3.26 27.67
C LYS A 235 -19.38 -3.19 26.61
N GLU A 236 -19.47 -2.06 25.90
CA GLU A 236 -20.43 -1.88 24.82
C GLU A 236 -20.17 -2.85 23.67
N PHE A 237 -18.91 -3.02 23.27
CA PHE A 237 -18.50 -3.96 22.22
C PHE A 237 -18.92 -5.39 22.56
N LEU A 238 -18.60 -5.87 23.76
CA LEU A 238 -18.99 -7.20 24.22
C LEU A 238 -20.51 -7.36 24.30
N ALA A 239 -21.24 -6.32 24.71
CA ALA A 239 -22.71 -6.36 24.73
C ALA A 239 -23.31 -6.40 23.32
N LYS A 240 -22.74 -5.66 22.36
CA LYS A 240 -23.16 -5.64 20.96
C LYS A 240 -22.89 -6.99 20.28
N VAL A 241 -21.72 -7.59 20.50
CA VAL A 241 -21.40 -8.94 20.00
C VAL A 241 -22.35 -9.98 20.57
N LYS A 242 -22.62 -9.98 21.88
CA LYS A 242 -23.57 -10.95 22.49
C LYS A 242 -24.99 -10.87 21.95
N LYS A 243 -25.42 -9.69 21.48
CA LYS A 243 -26.76 -9.45 20.92
C LYS A 243 -26.81 -9.57 19.39
N SER A 244 -25.67 -9.77 18.74
CA SER A 244 -25.55 -9.82 17.29
C SER A 244 -25.98 -11.18 16.71
N ASP A 245 -26.02 -11.28 15.39
CA ASP A 245 -26.30 -12.53 14.69
C ASP A 245 -25.25 -13.63 14.94
N LYS A 246 -25.60 -14.86 14.53
CA LYS A 246 -24.74 -16.03 14.68
C LYS A 246 -23.37 -15.87 14.01
N ARG A 247 -23.31 -15.22 12.84
CA ARG A 247 -22.07 -15.02 12.07
C ARG A 247 -21.07 -14.16 12.83
N THR A 248 -21.57 -13.12 13.50
CA THR A 248 -20.78 -12.21 14.32
C THR A 248 -20.30 -12.87 15.60
N GLN A 249 -21.14 -13.69 16.24
CA GLN A 249 -20.75 -14.49 17.40
C GLN A 249 -19.65 -15.52 17.03
N GLU A 250 -19.82 -16.22 15.91
CA GLU A 250 -18.82 -17.15 15.37
C GLU A 250 -17.49 -16.44 15.03
N ALA A 251 -17.54 -15.24 14.44
CA ALA A 251 -16.34 -14.43 14.18
C ALA A 251 -15.62 -14.05 15.49
N PHE A 252 -16.39 -13.69 16.52
CA PHE A 252 -15.82 -13.36 17.82
C PHE A 252 -15.14 -14.57 18.48
N GLU A 253 -15.79 -15.75 18.42
CA GLU A 253 -15.22 -17.00 18.89
C GLU A 253 -13.95 -17.38 18.12
N SER A 254 -13.97 -17.30 16.79
CA SER A 254 -12.82 -17.63 15.94
C SER A 254 -11.61 -16.74 16.22
N CYS A 255 -11.86 -15.49 16.59
CA CYS A 255 -10.81 -14.52 16.88
C CYS A 255 -10.47 -14.43 18.37
N THR A 256 -11.09 -15.21 19.24
CA THR A 256 -10.78 -15.19 20.67
C THR A 256 -9.38 -15.75 20.93
N PRO A 257 -8.53 -15.09 21.77
CA PRO A 257 -7.22 -15.62 22.12
C PRO A 257 -7.32 -17.02 22.72
N LYS A 258 -6.50 -17.95 22.21
CA LYS A 258 -6.47 -19.36 22.68
C LYS A 258 -6.00 -19.48 24.13
N SER A 259 -5.27 -18.49 24.64
CA SER A 259 -4.88 -18.39 26.05
C SER A 259 -6.05 -17.98 26.96
N GLY A 260 -7.18 -17.54 26.41
CA GLY A 260 -8.29 -16.91 27.14
C GLY A 260 -7.95 -15.52 27.69
N TYR A 261 -6.71 -15.07 27.57
CA TYR A 261 -6.22 -13.81 28.10
C TYR A 261 -6.14 -12.76 26.98
N VAL A 262 -6.86 -11.65 27.17
CA VAL A 262 -6.75 -10.44 26.34
C VAL A 262 -5.76 -9.49 27.05
N PRO A 263 -4.57 -9.21 26.49
CA PRO A 263 -3.53 -8.46 27.19
C PRO A 263 -3.84 -6.99 27.50
N GLN A 264 -4.91 -6.44 26.92
CA GLN A 264 -5.34 -5.05 27.12
C GLN A 264 -6.89 -4.97 27.12
N THR A 265 -7.51 -4.53 26.02
CA THR A 265 -8.97 -4.51 25.78
C THR A 265 -9.31 -5.24 24.47
N TRP A 266 -10.56 -5.65 24.28
CA TRP A 266 -11.04 -6.21 23.02
C TRP A 266 -10.91 -5.22 21.87
N LEU A 267 -11.16 -3.93 22.09
CA LEU A 267 -10.99 -2.92 21.05
C LEU A 267 -9.54 -2.81 20.57
N GLN A 268 -8.59 -2.76 21.50
CA GLN A 268 -7.16 -2.76 21.14
C GLN A 268 -6.74 -4.09 20.51
N TYR A 269 -7.32 -5.21 20.96
CA TYR A 269 -7.04 -6.51 20.39
C TYR A 269 -7.57 -6.63 18.96
N VAL A 270 -8.79 -6.18 18.67
CA VAL A 270 -9.37 -6.14 17.32
C VAL A 270 -8.55 -5.22 16.42
N ALA A 271 -8.15 -4.03 16.90
CA ALA A 271 -7.25 -3.14 16.16
C ALA A 271 -5.90 -3.82 15.84
N LYS A 272 -5.34 -4.58 16.78
CA LYS A 272 -4.15 -5.42 16.56
C LYS A 272 -4.35 -6.50 15.51
N LEU A 273 -5.50 -7.16 15.50
CA LEU A 273 -5.80 -8.20 14.51
C LEU A 273 -5.78 -7.63 13.09
N VAL A 274 -6.53 -6.54 12.85
CA VAL A 274 -6.57 -5.94 11.52
C VAL A 274 -5.26 -5.26 11.13
N LEU A 275 -4.50 -4.70 12.09
CA LEU A 275 -3.15 -4.22 11.79
C LEU A 275 -2.25 -5.38 11.39
N ALA A 276 -2.26 -6.48 12.14
CA ALA A 276 -1.42 -7.63 11.83
C ALA A 276 -1.73 -8.22 10.46
N ASP A 277 -2.99 -8.29 10.06
CA ASP A 277 -3.36 -8.69 8.69
C ASP A 277 -2.64 -7.81 7.65
N VAL A 278 -2.66 -6.49 7.83
CA VAL A 278 -1.92 -5.55 6.97
C VAL A 278 -0.42 -5.76 7.05
N MET A 279 0.11 -6.02 8.24
CA MET A 279 1.54 -6.23 8.46
C MET A 279 2.05 -7.50 7.76
N PHE A 280 1.19 -8.50 7.58
CA PHE A 280 1.49 -9.73 6.88
C PHE A 280 1.06 -9.73 5.40
N LEU A 281 0.38 -8.69 4.91
CA LEU A 281 0.02 -8.55 3.48
C LEU A 281 1.21 -8.71 2.52
N PRO A 282 2.42 -8.16 2.80
CA PRO A 282 3.59 -8.33 1.94
C PRO A 282 4.03 -9.79 1.73
N LEU A 283 3.76 -10.69 2.69
CA LEU A 283 4.03 -12.14 2.53
C LEU A 283 3.12 -12.80 1.49
N TYR A 284 2.04 -12.12 1.06
CA TYR A 284 1.08 -12.60 0.06
C TYR A 284 1.32 -12.08 -1.34
N THR A 285 2.44 -11.40 -1.58
CA THR A 285 2.80 -10.89 -2.92
C THR A 285 3.11 -11.99 -3.93
N GLY A 286 3.16 -13.24 -3.47
CA GLY A 286 3.15 -14.45 -4.31
C GLY A 286 4.53 -14.91 -4.75
N TYR A 287 5.59 -14.17 -4.43
CA TYR A 287 6.96 -14.59 -4.70
C TYR A 287 7.45 -15.56 -3.63
N THR A 288 7.88 -16.75 -4.04
CA THR A 288 8.44 -17.77 -3.14
C THR A 288 9.86 -17.44 -2.71
N THR A 289 10.62 -16.74 -3.56
CA THR A 289 12.00 -16.29 -3.29
C THR A 289 12.30 -14.95 -3.97
N PHE A 290 13.28 -14.22 -3.46
CA PHE A 290 13.75 -12.97 -4.08
C PHE A 290 14.25 -13.21 -5.52
N GLU A 291 14.95 -14.32 -5.76
CA GLU A 291 15.41 -14.71 -7.10
C GLU A 291 14.25 -14.97 -8.07
N SER A 292 13.17 -15.62 -7.61
CA SER A 292 11.97 -15.80 -8.42
C SER A 292 11.32 -14.46 -8.77
N ALA A 293 11.40 -13.48 -7.88
CA ALA A 293 10.90 -12.14 -8.13
C ALA A 293 11.75 -11.40 -9.19
N ILE A 294 13.08 -11.53 -9.14
CA ILE A 294 13.97 -10.94 -10.15
C ILE A 294 13.79 -11.59 -11.52
N ALA A 295 13.69 -12.92 -11.57
CA ALA A 295 13.54 -13.67 -12.81
C ALA A 295 12.19 -13.40 -13.51
N HIS A 296 11.16 -13.02 -12.75
CA HIS A 296 9.84 -12.73 -13.27
C HIS A 296 9.83 -11.39 -14.03
N LYS A 297 9.73 -11.47 -15.35
CA LYS A 297 9.59 -10.34 -16.26
C LYS A 297 8.24 -10.47 -16.96
N GLU A 298 7.36 -9.49 -16.79
CA GLU A 298 6.15 -9.35 -17.60
C GLU A 298 6.20 -7.98 -18.28
N ASP A 299 5.77 -7.95 -19.53
CA ASP A 299 5.62 -6.70 -20.26
C ASP A 299 4.15 -6.27 -20.18
N PHE A 300 3.92 -4.96 -20.02
CA PHE A 300 2.59 -4.38 -20.10
C PHE A 300 2.49 -3.53 -21.36
N ASP A 301 1.78 -4.08 -22.34
CA ASP A 301 1.53 -3.44 -23.61
C ASP A 301 0.26 -2.58 -23.52
N LEU A 302 0.44 -1.26 -23.61
CA LEU A 302 -0.64 -0.27 -23.68
C LEU A 302 -1.20 -0.30 -25.11
N ASN A 303 -1.98 -1.34 -25.41
CA ASN A 303 -2.68 -1.41 -26.68
C ASN A 303 -3.75 -0.31 -26.71
N PHE A 304 -3.40 0.83 -27.32
CA PHE A 304 -4.38 1.88 -27.60
C PHE A 304 -5.39 1.35 -28.63
N PRO A 305 -6.69 1.57 -28.43
CA PRO A 305 -7.65 1.39 -29.50
C PRO A 305 -7.40 2.34 -30.68
#